data_AF-A0A926HSN6-F1
#
_entry.id   AF-A0A926HSN6-F1
#
_cell.length_a   1.000
_cell.length_b   1.000
_cell.length_c   1.000
_cell.angle_alpha   90.00
_cell.angle_beta   90.00
_cell.angle_gamma   90.00
#
_symmetry.space_group_name_H-M   'P 1'
#
loop_
_entity.id
_entity.type
_entity.pdbx_description
1 polymer ?
#
loop_
_entity_poly.entity_id
_entity_poly.type
_entity_poly.pdbx_seq_one_letter_code
_entity_poly.pdbx_strand_id
1 'polypeptide(L)'
;MNPEEDTPRAEPVVSEVRVDYRDFYPEKPNAGLHAEPLPVQPVSAEKQPEEPAAALVLEAPKEAPKTEASFSAPEQTKEPEKQPQGKQAVRPVVHKYGFAAGVAVLLAALAGVVLLVCAVGGKIADAAQNTGDLHAWDPLLDAVVWNDPAPFEQLSDAAPGDLCACAVRNAMQALSEPETDELGRVLVPFADAESACKKLFGPDAALQPQDGAFYTYDAAQNLFLVTPLPNSAGYTAKVETVETNGKTIRLKVGCVSGVSQHEPDKWMEYTLQETPKTGQVYISSVRAWKEPA
;
A
#
# COMPACT_ATOMS: atom_id res chain seq x y z
N MET A 1 -8.93 -64.68 2.82
CA MET A 1 -8.06 -63.94 3.77
C MET A 1 -7.28 -62.92 2.96
N ASN A 2 -7.41 -61.65 3.33
CA ASN A 2 -6.95 -60.47 2.57
C ASN A 2 -5.43 -60.39 2.37
N PRO A 3 -4.97 -59.80 1.24
CA PRO A 3 -3.66 -59.17 1.16
C PRO A 3 -3.73 -57.75 1.76
N GLU A 4 -2.80 -57.41 2.66
CA GLU A 4 -2.61 -56.05 3.17
C GLU A 4 -1.95 -55.18 2.09
N GLU A 5 -2.63 -54.10 1.71
CA GLU A 5 -2.10 -53.01 0.90
C GLU A 5 -1.11 -52.18 1.73
N ASP A 6 0.17 -52.30 1.41
CA ASP A 6 1.21 -51.37 1.84
C ASP A 6 1.11 -50.10 0.99
N THR A 7 0.45 -49.07 1.52
CA THR A 7 0.34 -47.76 0.87
C THR A 7 1.53 -46.90 1.29
N PRO A 8 2.39 -46.43 0.37
CA PRO A 8 3.49 -45.55 0.75
C PRO A 8 2.96 -44.21 1.23
N ARG A 9 3.36 -43.83 2.44
CA ARG A 9 3.11 -42.54 3.06
C ARG A 9 3.79 -41.46 2.21
N ALA A 10 2.99 -40.60 1.56
CA ALA A 10 3.50 -39.46 0.82
C ALA A 10 4.27 -38.53 1.77
N GLU A 11 5.57 -38.40 1.55
CA GLU A 11 6.39 -37.37 2.17
C GLU A 11 6.00 -36.00 1.60
N PRO A 12 5.95 -34.93 2.42
CA PRO A 12 5.73 -33.59 1.90
C PRO A 12 6.90 -33.19 0.99
N VAL A 13 6.60 -32.76 -0.22
CA VAL A 13 7.59 -32.23 -1.17
C VAL A 13 8.09 -30.89 -0.63
N VAL A 14 9.25 -30.89 0.04
CA VAL A 14 9.96 -29.68 0.46
C VAL A 14 10.82 -29.23 -0.73
N SER A 15 10.39 -28.19 -1.43
CA SER A 15 11.23 -27.54 -2.43
C SER A 15 12.13 -26.53 -1.71
N GLU A 16 13.37 -26.89 -1.43
CA GLU A 16 14.37 -25.99 -0.85
C GLU A 16 15.18 -25.31 -1.99
N VAL A 17 15.10 -23.99 -2.06
CA VAL A 17 15.90 -23.17 -2.98
C VAL A 17 16.91 -22.38 -2.14
N ARG A 18 18.22 -22.52 -2.44
CA ARG A 18 19.33 -21.79 -1.79
C ARG A 18 20.18 -21.09 -2.85
N VAL A 19 20.67 -19.88 -2.58
CA VAL A 19 21.45 -19.07 -3.53
C VAL A 19 22.74 -18.54 -2.89
N ASP A 20 23.84 -18.56 -3.66
CA ASP A 20 25.12 -17.89 -3.35
C ASP A 20 25.12 -16.46 -3.93
N TYR A 21 25.45 -15.46 -3.12
CA TYR A 21 25.22 -14.05 -3.41
C TYR A 21 26.44 -13.28 -3.96
N ARG A 22 27.57 -13.96 -4.17
CA ARG A 22 28.81 -13.30 -4.63
C ARG A 22 28.73 -12.69 -6.03
N ASP A 23 27.80 -13.15 -6.88
CA ASP A 23 27.76 -12.75 -8.29
C ASP A 23 26.93 -11.48 -8.57
N PHE A 24 26.24 -10.92 -7.56
CA PHE A 24 25.23 -9.87 -7.78
C PHE A 24 25.64 -8.47 -7.30
N TYR A 25 26.82 -8.33 -6.68
CA TYR A 25 27.43 -7.03 -6.37
C TYR A 25 28.83 -6.97 -7.01
N PRO A 26 28.97 -6.44 -8.24
CA PRO A 26 30.29 -6.28 -8.82
C PRO A 26 31.12 -5.30 -7.98
N GLU A 27 32.30 -5.75 -7.53
CA GLU A 27 33.29 -4.87 -6.89
C GLU A 27 33.52 -3.64 -7.77
N LYS A 28 33.28 -2.45 -7.24
CA LYS A 28 33.78 -1.23 -7.88
C LYS A 28 35.31 -1.29 -7.78
N PRO A 29 36.05 -1.11 -8.88
CA PRO A 29 37.50 -1.20 -8.84
C PRO A 29 38.04 -0.17 -7.87
N ASN A 30 38.90 -0.65 -6.98
CA ASN A 30 39.54 0.11 -5.91
C ASN A 30 40.47 1.17 -6.56
N ALA A 31 39.95 2.37 -6.81
CA ALA A 31 40.75 3.52 -7.19
C ALA A 31 41.43 4.03 -5.91
N GLY A 32 42.70 3.66 -5.75
CA GLY A 32 43.50 3.95 -4.58
C GLY A 32 43.55 5.42 -4.20
N LEU A 33 43.77 5.64 -2.89
CA LEU A 33 44.17 6.92 -2.31
C LEU A 33 45.30 7.55 -3.15
N HIS A 34 45.05 8.76 -3.67
CA HIS A 34 45.93 9.93 -3.72
C HIS A 34 45.55 10.83 -4.92
N ALA A 35 44.95 12.00 -4.65
CA ALA A 35 45.05 13.16 -5.52
C ALA A 35 44.78 14.46 -4.74
N GLU A 36 45.70 15.41 -4.88
CA GLU A 36 45.75 16.74 -4.27
C GLU A 36 44.56 17.67 -4.60
N PRO A 37 44.32 18.73 -3.80
CA PRO A 37 43.21 19.65 -4.02
C PRO A 37 43.49 20.59 -5.20
N LEU A 38 42.54 20.67 -6.14
CA LEU A 38 42.61 21.61 -7.28
C LEU A 38 41.84 22.92 -6.99
N PRO A 39 42.29 24.05 -7.57
CA PRO A 39 42.10 25.40 -7.04
C PRO A 39 40.81 26.10 -7.47
N VAL A 40 40.43 27.12 -6.70
CA VAL A 40 39.32 28.07 -6.95
C VAL A 40 39.74 29.13 -8.00
N GLN A 41 38.74 29.64 -8.77
CA GLN A 41 38.58 31.00 -9.38
C GLN A 41 38.28 30.98 -10.90
N PRO A 42 37.60 31.99 -11.51
CA PRO A 42 36.44 32.80 -11.09
C PRO A 42 35.33 32.90 -12.20
N VAL A 43 34.21 33.59 -11.87
CA VAL A 43 33.07 33.92 -12.76
C VAL A 43 33.43 34.98 -13.82
N SER A 44 32.94 34.84 -15.06
CA SER A 44 32.72 35.97 -16.00
C SER A 44 31.65 35.66 -17.07
N ALA A 45 30.96 36.71 -17.51
CA ALA A 45 29.63 36.77 -18.10
C ALA A 45 29.55 36.72 -19.66
N GLU A 46 28.29 36.81 -20.16
CA GLU A 46 27.75 37.06 -21.53
C GLU A 46 26.99 35.86 -22.13
N LYS A 47 25.77 35.95 -22.73
CA LYS A 47 24.79 37.03 -23.00
C LYS A 47 23.49 36.37 -23.51
N GLN A 48 22.32 36.90 -23.13
CA GLN A 48 20.99 36.58 -23.70
C GLN A 48 20.82 37.06 -25.15
N PRO A 49 19.82 36.52 -25.88
CA PRO A 49 18.94 37.38 -26.68
C PRO A 49 17.46 37.34 -26.27
N GLU A 50 16.87 38.54 -26.18
CA GLU A 50 15.45 38.94 -26.05
C GLU A 50 14.65 38.72 -27.37
N GLU A 51 13.41 38.18 -27.37
CA GLU A 51 12.06 38.85 -27.40
C GLU A 51 11.43 38.81 -28.85
N PRO A 52 10.08 38.71 -29.15
CA PRO A 52 8.96 39.35 -28.46
C PRO A 52 7.61 38.67 -28.14
N ALA A 53 7.14 39.10 -26.96
CA ALA A 53 5.83 39.63 -26.57
C ALA A 53 4.62 39.38 -27.48
N ALA A 54 3.64 38.67 -26.93
CA ALA A 54 2.21 38.88 -27.20
C ALA A 54 1.51 39.16 -25.87
N ALA A 55 0.90 40.34 -25.77
CA ALA A 55 0.23 40.88 -24.59
C ALA A 55 -1.11 40.18 -24.31
N LEU A 56 -1.35 39.84 -23.04
CA LEU A 56 -2.68 39.58 -22.48
C LEU A 56 -2.85 40.50 -21.28
N VAL A 57 -3.71 41.52 -21.44
CA VAL A 57 -4.12 42.42 -20.37
C VAL A 57 -5.31 41.81 -19.64
N LEU A 58 -5.14 41.64 -18.31
CA LEU A 58 -6.17 41.40 -17.32
C LEU A 58 -6.88 42.73 -16.99
N GLU A 59 -8.21 42.73 -16.90
CA GLU A 59 -8.92 43.64 -16.01
C GLU A 59 -9.93 42.87 -15.14
N ALA A 60 -9.96 43.26 -13.87
CA ALA A 60 -10.60 42.60 -12.73
C ALA A 60 -12.04 43.12 -12.47
N PRO A 61 -12.84 42.43 -11.63
CA PRO A 61 -14.27 42.65 -11.46
C PRO A 61 -14.62 43.64 -10.34
N LYS A 62 -15.82 44.24 -10.39
CA LYS A 62 -16.44 45.01 -9.28
C LYS A 62 -17.81 44.46 -8.87
N GLU A 63 -18.05 44.53 -7.56
CA GLU A 63 -19.07 43.88 -6.72
C GLU A 63 -20.57 44.27 -6.93
N ALA A 64 -21.43 43.27 -6.68
CA ALA A 64 -22.66 43.16 -5.85
C ALA A 64 -23.46 44.44 -5.42
N PRO A 65 -24.82 44.39 -5.21
CA PRO A 65 -25.42 43.58 -4.13
C PRO A 65 -26.87 43.00 -4.32
N LYS A 66 -27.12 41.92 -3.55
CA LYS A 66 -28.31 41.43 -2.80
C LYS A 66 -29.74 41.96 -3.14
N THR A 67 -30.76 41.08 -3.12
CA THR A 67 -31.72 40.85 -1.99
C THR A 67 -32.90 39.95 -2.45
N GLU A 68 -33.56 39.34 -1.47
CA GLU A 68 -34.44 38.18 -1.44
C GLU A 68 -35.91 38.36 -1.88
N ALA A 69 -36.56 37.20 -2.05
CA ALA A 69 -37.89 36.82 -1.55
C ALA A 69 -39.19 37.16 -2.31
N SER A 70 -39.98 36.07 -2.42
CA SER A 70 -41.41 35.96 -2.10
C SER A 70 -42.47 36.08 -3.20
N PHE A 71 -43.15 34.94 -3.41
CA PHE A 71 -44.61 34.74 -3.30
C PHE A 71 -45.55 35.79 -3.92
N SER A 72 -46.42 35.35 -4.85
CA SER A 72 -47.90 35.39 -4.72
C SER A 72 -48.60 35.10 -6.06
N ALA A 73 -49.55 34.15 -6.04
CA ALA A 73 -50.72 34.18 -6.91
C ALA A 73 -51.74 35.22 -6.37
N PRO A 74 -52.66 35.75 -7.19
CA PRO A 74 -54.05 35.24 -7.16
C PRO A 74 -54.74 35.23 -8.55
N GLU A 75 -55.46 34.16 -8.90
CA GLU A 75 -56.93 34.02 -8.82
C GLU A 75 -57.70 34.66 -9.99
N GLN A 76 -58.39 33.83 -10.79
CA GLN A 76 -59.70 34.19 -11.34
C GLN A 76 -60.58 32.95 -11.61
N THR A 77 -61.74 33.00 -10.97
CA THR A 77 -62.85 32.04 -10.88
C THR A 77 -63.75 32.08 -12.11
N LYS A 78 -64.27 30.92 -12.57
CA LYS A 78 -65.71 30.59 -12.74
C LYS A 78 -65.96 29.34 -13.61
N GLU A 79 -66.64 28.35 -13.01
CA GLU A 79 -67.47 27.32 -13.67
C GLU A 79 -68.81 27.95 -14.17
N PRO A 80 -69.65 27.32 -15.04
CA PRO A 80 -70.04 25.88 -14.96
C PRO A 80 -70.38 25.10 -16.27
N GLU A 81 -70.41 23.76 -16.10
CA GLU A 81 -71.30 22.74 -16.72
C GLU A 81 -71.23 22.33 -18.22
N LYS A 82 -70.71 21.12 -18.51
CA LYS A 82 -71.43 19.88 -18.97
C LYS A 82 -70.51 18.79 -19.57
N GLN A 83 -70.77 17.53 -19.17
CA GLN A 83 -70.14 16.22 -19.48
C GLN A 83 -70.09 15.80 -21.00
N PRO A 84 -69.52 14.62 -21.40
CA PRO A 84 -68.14 14.12 -21.25
C PRO A 84 -67.65 13.41 -22.54
N GLN A 85 -66.54 13.79 -23.21
CA GLN A 85 -66.03 12.96 -24.33
C GLN A 85 -64.51 12.90 -24.44
N GLY A 86 -64.00 11.66 -24.49
CA GLY A 86 -62.73 11.31 -25.13
C GLY A 86 -61.52 11.23 -24.22
N LYS A 87 -61.36 10.11 -23.50
CA LYS A 87 -60.05 9.71 -22.97
C LYS A 87 -59.10 9.46 -24.15
N GLN A 88 -58.10 10.33 -24.34
CA GLN A 88 -56.83 9.91 -24.91
C GLN A 88 -55.74 10.15 -23.87
N ALA A 89 -55.56 9.13 -23.02
CA ALA A 89 -54.45 9.07 -22.10
C ALA A 89 -53.15 8.87 -22.90
N VAL A 90 -52.30 9.90 -22.94
CA VAL A 90 -50.88 9.73 -23.24
C VAL A 90 -50.34 8.78 -22.17
N ARG A 91 -50.03 7.54 -22.57
CA ARG A 91 -49.50 6.54 -21.65
C ARG A 91 -48.08 6.96 -21.24
N PRO A 92 -47.75 7.11 -19.95
CA PRO A 92 -46.35 7.20 -19.55
C PRO A 92 -45.70 5.85 -19.84
N VAL A 93 -44.67 5.85 -20.69
CA VAL A 93 -43.85 4.65 -20.93
C VAL A 93 -43.03 4.42 -19.67
N VAL A 94 -43.59 3.65 -18.74
CA VAL A 94 -42.90 3.23 -17.52
C VAL A 94 -41.82 2.24 -17.93
N HIS A 95 -40.55 2.64 -17.87
CA HIS A 95 -39.41 1.77 -18.14
C HIS A 95 -39.25 0.77 -16.98
N LYS A 96 -40.04 -0.30 -17.01
CA LYS A 96 -40.03 -1.38 -16.00
C LYS A 96 -38.71 -2.17 -15.95
N TYR A 97 -37.85 -1.97 -16.95
CA TYR A 97 -36.53 -2.60 -17.05
C TYR A 97 -35.40 -1.77 -16.45
N GLY A 98 -35.63 -0.50 -16.12
CA GLY A 98 -34.57 0.37 -15.57
C GLY A 98 -34.10 -0.08 -14.18
N PHE A 99 -35.01 -0.56 -13.33
CA PHE A 99 -34.67 -1.06 -12.00
C PHE A 99 -33.90 -2.39 -12.07
N ALA A 100 -34.37 -3.35 -12.88
CA ALA A 100 -33.69 -4.64 -13.03
C ALA A 100 -32.30 -4.47 -13.68
N ALA A 101 -32.17 -3.59 -14.68
CA ALA A 101 -30.89 -3.24 -15.27
C ALA A 101 -29.96 -2.56 -14.25
N GLY A 102 -30.48 -1.65 -13.43
CA GLY A 102 -29.72 -1.01 -12.36
C GLY A 102 -29.21 -2.00 -11.32
N VAL A 103 -30.05 -2.94 -10.87
CA VAL A 103 -29.64 -4.02 -9.95
C VAL A 103 -28.57 -4.92 -10.59
N ALA A 104 -28.74 -5.30 -11.86
CA ALA A 104 -27.75 -6.11 -12.57
C ALA A 104 -26.40 -5.40 -12.69
N VAL A 105 -26.40 -4.11 -13.02
CA VAL A 105 -25.17 -3.28 -13.07
C VAL A 105 -24.53 -3.18 -11.69
N LEU A 106 -25.33 -3.03 -10.63
CA LEU A 106 -24.82 -2.92 -9.25
C LEU A 106 -24.20 -4.25 -8.76
N LEU A 107 -24.80 -5.39 -9.12
CA LEU A 107 -24.23 -6.71 -8.86
C LEU A 107 -22.95 -6.94 -9.66
N ALA A 108 -22.91 -6.54 -10.93
CA ALA A 108 -21.71 -6.64 -11.77
C ALA A 108 -20.57 -5.74 -11.24
N ALA A 109 -20.88 -4.53 -10.77
CA ALA A 109 -19.90 -3.64 -10.14
C ALA A 109 -19.35 -4.24 -8.84
N LEU A 110 -20.21 -4.80 -7.99
CA LEU A 110 -19.78 -5.48 -6.76
C LEU A 110 -18.89 -6.69 -7.07
N ALA A 111 -19.30 -7.53 -8.04
CA ALA A 111 -18.51 -8.67 -8.49
C ALA A 111 -17.17 -8.22 -9.08
N GLY A 112 -17.15 -7.14 -9.85
CA GLY A 112 -15.93 -6.52 -10.37
C GLY A 112 -14.97 -6.08 -9.27
N VAL A 113 -15.47 -5.42 -8.22
CA VAL A 113 -14.66 -5.02 -7.05
C VAL A 113 -14.10 -6.24 -6.32
N VAL A 114 -14.93 -7.27 -6.10
CA VAL A 114 -14.49 -8.52 -5.44
C VAL A 114 -13.40 -9.20 -6.26
N LEU A 115 -13.57 -9.32 -7.58
CA LEU A 115 -12.56 -9.90 -8.47
C LEU A 115 -11.26 -9.10 -8.47
N LEU A 116 -11.35 -7.77 -8.41
CA LEU A 116 -10.16 -6.90 -8.39
C LEU A 116 -9.39 -7.05 -7.08
N VAL A 117 -10.08 -7.16 -5.94
CA VAL A 117 -9.45 -7.42 -4.64
C VAL A 117 -8.77 -8.80 -4.62
N CYS A 118 -9.46 -9.85 -5.10
CA CYS A 118 -8.87 -11.19 -5.16
C CYS A 118 -7.68 -11.27 -6.11
N ALA A 119 -7.76 -10.59 -7.26
CA ALA A 119 -6.71 -10.63 -8.29
C ALA A 119 -5.44 -9.87 -7.88
N VAL A 120 -5.50 -8.94 -6.93
CA VAL A 120 -4.33 -8.20 -6.43
C VAL A 120 -3.68 -8.94 -5.25
N GLY A 121 -4.46 -9.58 -4.38
CA GLY A 121 -3.96 -10.27 -3.19
C GLY A 121 -3.11 -11.50 -3.47
N GLY A 122 -3.53 -12.34 -4.42
CA GLY A 122 -2.87 -13.63 -4.71
C GLY A 122 -1.58 -13.55 -5.51
N LYS A 123 -1.31 -12.42 -6.19
CA LYS A 123 -0.19 -12.36 -7.15
C LYS A 123 1.19 -12.54 -6.53
N ILE A 124 1.38 -12.12 -5.28
CA ILE A 124 2.68 -12.22 -4.61
C ILE A 124 3.02 -13.69 -4.33
N ALA A 125 2.08 -14.43 -3.74
CA ALA A 125 2.26 -15.86 -3.49
C ALA A 125 2.35 -16.66 -4.80
N ASP A 126 1.45 -16.44 -5.74
CA ASP A 126 1.42 -17.18 -7.00
C ASP A 126 2.65 -16.91 -7.86
N ALA A 127 3.16 -15.68 -7.87
CA ALA A 127 4.38 -15.35 -8.58
C ALA A 127 5.59 -16.01 -7.90
N ALA A 128 5.76 -15.79 -6.59
CA ALA A 128 6.92 -16.30 -5.84
C ALA A 128 7.04 -17.83 -5.92
N GLN A 129 5.92 -18.56 -5.80
CA GLN A 129 5.93 -20.02 -5.84
C GLN A 129 6.22 -20.57 -7.25
N ASN A 130 5.77 -19.91 -8.31
CA ASN A 130 5.96 -20.39 -9.67
C ASN A 130 7.31 -19.99 -10.27
N THR A 131 7.85 -18.83 -9.91
CA THR A 131 9.10 -18.31 -10.49
C THR A 131 10.33 -18.61 -9.64
N GLY A 132 10.15 -19.00 -8.37
CA GLY A 132 11.26 -19.09 -7.40
C GLY A 132 11.92 -17.74 -7.13
N ASP A 133 11.25 -16.64 -7.51
CA ASP A 133 11.78 -15.28 -7.34
C ASP A 133 11.66 -14.86 -5.87
N LEU A 134 12.80 -14.85 -5.19
CA LEU A 134 12.90 -14.46 -3.78
C LEU A 134 12.58 -12.97 -3.56
N HIS A 135 12.74 -12.13 -4.59
CA HIS A 135 12.45 -10.69 -4.51
C HIS A 135 10.96 -10.37 -4.55
N ALA A 136 10.11 -11.33 -4.93
CA ALA A 136 8.66 -11.16 -4.89
C ALA A 136 8.14 -10.82 -3.48
N TRP A 137 8.91 -11.16 -2.43
CA TRP A 137 8.58 -10.91 -1.03
C TRP A 137 9.03 -9.54 -0.52
N ASP A 138 9.92 -8.83 -1.23
CA ASP A 138 10.50 -7.56 -0.78
C ASP A 138 9.43 -6.52 -0.42
N PRO A 139 8.36 -6.30 -1.22
CA PRO A 139 7.32 -5.31 -0.88
C PRO A 139 6.57 -5.60 0.44
N LEU A 140 6.48 -6.87 0.84
CA LEU A 140 5.85 -7.26 2.10
C LEU A 140 6.82 -7.10 3.28
N LEU A 141 8.10 -7.39 3.05
CA LEU A 141 9.12 -7.44 4.10
C LEU A 141 9.76 -6.08 4.36
N ASP A 142 9.86 -5.19 3.39
CA ASP A 142 10.62 -3.95 3.47
C ASP A 142 10.26 -3.12 4.70
N ALA A 143 8.97 -2.84 4.91
CA ALA A 143 8.53 -2.03 6.04
C ALA A 143 8.75 -2.73 7.40
N VAL A 144 8.68 -4.05 7.43
CA VAL A 144 8.80 -4.83 8.67
C VAL A 144 10.26 -5.05 9.04
N VAL A 145 11.09 -5.51 8.10
CA VAL A 145 12.53 -5.68 8.30
C VAL A 145 13.19 -4.33 8.62
N TRP A 146 12.77 -3.26 7.95
CA TRP A 146 13.31 -1.94 8.26
C TRP A 146 13.08 -1.56 9.72
N ASN A 147 11.85 -1.72 10.21
CA ASN A 147 11.47 -1.32 11.57
C ASN A 147 11.94 -2.30 12.64
N ASP A 148 12.22 -3.53 12.23
CA ASP A 148 12.74 -4.58 13.09
C ASP A 148 11.89 -4.81 14.35
N PRO A 149 10.61 -5.23 14.20
CA PRO A 149 9.73 -5.44 15.34
C PRO A 149 10.27 -6.54 16.25
N ALA A 150 9.92 -6.47 17.53
CA ALA A 150 10.19 -7.56 18.45
C ALA A 150 9.53 -8.87 17.95
N PRO A 151 10.18 -10.04 18.10
CA PRO A 151 9.59 -11.33 17.74
C PRO A 151 8.23 -11.56 18.41
N PHE A 152 7.28 -12.13 17.67
CA PHE A 152 5.96 -12.50 18.16
C PHE A 152 5.45 -13.78 17.48
N GLU A 153 4.74 -14.62 18.23
CA GLU A 153 4.18 -15.88 17.74
C GLU A 153 2.78 -15.72 17.15
N GLN A 154 2.04 -14.75 17.67
CA GLN A 154 0.68 -14.39 17.28
C GLN A 154 0.54 -12.88 17.35
N LEU A 155 -0.37 -12.33 16.54
CA LEU A 155 -0.56 -10.89 16.43
C LEU A 155 -0.93 -10.21 17.75
N SER A 156 -1.61 -10.90 18.67
CA SER A 156 -1.96 -10.36 19.99
C SER A 156 -0.75 -10.12 20.90
N ASP A 157 0.38 -10.76 20.61
CA ASP A 157 1.60 -10.65 21.40
C ASP A 157 2.55 -9.58 20.84
N ALA A 158 2.28 -9.11 19.62
CA ALA A 158 3.09 -8.07 18.99
C ALA A 158 2.92 -6.74 19.73
N ALA A 159 4.02 -6.02 19.94
CA ALA A 159 3.98 -4.70 20.54
C ALA A 159 3.21 -3.74 19.63
N PRO A 160 2.19 -3.01 20.13
CA PRO A 160 1.41 -2.10 19.29
C PRO A 160 2.27 -1.02 18.62
N GLY A 161 3.35 -0.57 19.29
CA GLY A 161 4.31 0.40 18.78
C GLY A 161 5.00 -0.09 17.52
N ASP A 162 5.45 -1.33 17.52
CA ASP A 162 6.16 -1.96 16.41
C ASP A 162 5.23 -2.13 15.20
N LEU A 163 4.01 -2.59 15.43
CA LEU A 163 2.99 -2.70 14.38
C LEU A 163 2.67 -1.33 13.78
N CYS A 164 2.54 -0.30 14.61
CA CYS A 164 2.28 1.06 14.17
C CYS A 164 3.43 1.61 13.33
N ALA A 165 4.67 1.42 13.77
CA ALA A 165 5.86 1.84 13.03
C ALA A 165 5.99 1.14 11.66
N CYS A 166 5.72 -0.16 11.60
CA CYS A 166 5.65 -0.91 10.34
C CYS A 166 4.56 -0.38 9.42
N ALA A 167 3.37 -0.16 9.95
CA ALA A 167 2.21 0.33 9.20
C ALA A 167 2.42 1.74 8.63
N VAL A 168 2.91 2.67 9.44
CA VAL A 168 3.19 4.05 9.02
C VAL A 168 4.26 4.08 7.93
N ARG A 169 5.35 3.31 8.07
CA ARG A 169 6.38 3.21 7.02
C ARG A 169 5.82 2.65 5.73
N ASN A 170 5.06 1.56 5.79
CA ASN A 170 4.49 0.94 4.60
C ASN A 170 3.50 1.87 3.88
N ALA A 171 2.66 2.57 4.65
CA ALA A 171 1.75 3.57 4.10
C ALA A 171 2.52 4.72 3.43
N MET A 172 3.57 5.23 4.07
CA MET A 172 4.44 6.28 3.51
C MET A 172 5.09 5.83 2.18
N GLN A 173 5.62 4.61 2.12
CA GLN A 173 6.26 4.06 0.91
C GLN A 173 5.28 3.84 -0.25
N ALA A 174 4.00 3.65 0.05
CA ALA A 174 2.97 3.48 -0.96
C ALA A 174 2.46 4.81 -1.56
N LEU A 175 2.84 5.96 -1.00
CA LEU A 175 2.47 7.28 -1.53
C LEU A 175 3.25 7.58 -2.80
N SER A 176 2.54 7.81 -3.91
CA SER A 176 3.16 8.23 -5.17
C SER A 176 3.64 9.69 -5.14
N GLU A 177 2.88 10.55 -4.46
CA GLU A 177 3.15 11.98 -4.31
C GLU A 177 2.94 12.35 -2.82
N PRO A 178 3.96 12.17 -1.96
CA PRO A 178 3.82 12.42 -0.54
C PRO A 178 3.63 13.91 -0.27
N GLU A 179 2.51 14.27 0.36
CA GLU A 179 2.32 15.62 0.89
C GLU A 179 3.24 15.83 2.09
N THR A 180 3.79 17.04 2.23
CA THR A 180 4.70 17.39 3.30
C THR A 180 4.28 18.69 3.98
N ASP A 181 4.55 18.80 5.27
CA ASP A 181 4.35 20.05 6.00
C ASP A 181 5.52 21.04 5.80
N GLU A 182 5.41 22.21 6.44
CA GLU A 182 6.44 23.26 6.39
C GLU A 182 7.80 22.83 6.96
N LEU A 183 7.83 21.74 7.74
CA LEU A 183 9.05 21.16 8.32
C LEU A 183 9.61 20.00 7.47
N GLY A 184 9.00 19.70 6.33
CA GLY A 184 9.39 18.61 5.44
C GLY A 184 9.01 17.22 5.97
N ARG A 185 8.09 17.12 6.93
CA ARG A 185 7.55 15.83 7.40
C ARG A 185 6.48 15.34 6.45
N VAL A 186 6.52 14.07 6.11
CA VAL A 186 5.51 13.45 5.25
C VAL A 186 4.22 13.27 6.02
N LEU A 187 3.11 13.67 5.42
CA LEU A 187 1.77 13.51 5.98
C LEU A 187 1.21 12.14 5.57
N VAL A 188 0.96 11.27 6.54
CA VAL A 188 0.35 9.96 6.31
C VAL A 188 -1.01 9.89 7.00
N PRO A 189 -2.12 9.83 6.26
CA PRO A 189 -3.45 9.68 6.85
C PRO A 189 -3.57 8.42 7.70
N PHE A 190 -4.29 8.49 8.82
CA PHE A 190 -4.52 7.31 9.67
C PHE A 190 -5.16 6.14 8.91
N ALA A 191 -6.09 6.42 7.99
CA ALA A 191 -6.76 5.40 7.18
C ALA A 191 -5.78 4.62 6.29
N ASP A 192 -4.77 5.28 5.75
CA ASP A 192 -3.75 4.64 4.92
C ASP A 192 -2.83 3.78 5.77
N ALA A 193 -2.43 4.27 6.95
CA ALA A 193 -1.68 3.48 7.93
C ALA A 193 -2.50 2.27 8.41
N GLU A 194 -3.80 2.41 8.68
CA GLU A 194 -4.65 1.30 9.10
C GLU A 194 -4.78 0.23 8.00
N SER A 195 -4.98 0.67 6.76
CA SER A 195 -4.97 -0.20 5.58
C SER A 195 -3.64 -0.92 5.42
N ALA A 196 -2.52 -0.21 5.59
CA ALA A 196 -1.17 -0.78 5.55
C ALA A 196 -0.93 -1.79 6.67
N CYS A 197 -1.42 -1.52 7.89
CA CYS A 197 -1.36 -2.45 9.02
C CYS A 197 -2.07 -3.77 8.68
N LYS A 198 -3.29 -3.70 8.15
CA LYS A 198 -4.06 -4.88 7.74
C LYS A 198 -3.42 -5.62 6.57
N LYS A 199 -2.75 -4.91 5.67
CA LYS A 199 -1.99 -5.52 4.57
C LYS A 199 -0.78 -6.31 5.07
N LEU A 200 -0.05 -5.77 6.04
CA LEU A 200 1.15 -6.41 6.58
C LEU A 200 0.83 -7.57 7.52
N PHE A 201 -0.13 -7.40 8.43
CA PHE A 201 -0.34 -8.29 9.56
C PHE A 201 -1.70 -9.01 9.55
N GLY A 202 -2.48 -8.84 8.49
CA GLY A 202 -3.73 -9.53 8.27
C GLY A 202 -4.98 -8.72 8.64
N PRO A 203 -6.17 -9.21 8.26
CA PRO A 203 -7.42 -8.45 8.36
C PRO A 203 -7.84 -8.13 9.80
N ASP A 204 -7.39 -8.92 10.77
CA ASP A 204 -7.70 -8.74 12.19
C ASP A 204 -6.74 -7.75 12.89
N ALA A 205 -5.75 -7.23 12.17
CA ALA A 205 -4.82 -6.24 12.69
C ALA A 205 -5.53 -4.90 12.96
N ALA A 206 -5.45 -4.45 14.21
CA ALA A 206 -5.94 -3.14 14.63
C ALA A 206 -4.76 -2.20 14.86
N LEU A 207 -4.73 -1.10 14.10
CA LEU A 207 -3.74 -0.06 14.30
C LEU A 207 -4.07 0.74 15.57
N GLN A 208 -3.13 0.79 16.50
CA GLN A 208 -3.22 1.66 17.68
C GLN A 208 -2.34 2.89 17.46
N PRO A 209 -2.93 4.09 17.29
CA PRO A 209 -2.16 5.30 17.04
C PRO A 209 -1.36 5.69 18.29
N GLN A 210 -0.07 5.94 18.11
CA GLN A 210 0.85 6.42 19.14
C GLN A 210 2.05 7.09 18.48
N ASP A 211 2.88 7.76 19.25
CA ASP A 211 4.13 8.33 18.75
C ASP A 211 5.21 7.24 18.60
N GLY A 212 6.10 7.42 17.64
CA GLY A 212 7.20 6.52 17.37
C GLY A 212 8.53 7.25 17.20
N ALA A 213 9.59 6.49 16.91
CA ALA A 213 10.94 7.05 16.79
C ALA A 213 11.11 8.03 15.62
N PHE A 214 10.29 7.89 14.57
CA PHE A 214 10.40 8.68 13.34
C PHE A 214 9.08 9.34 12.92
N TYR A 215 8.07 9.33 13.80
CA TYR A 215 6.77 9.92 13.50
C TYR A 215 6.04 10.34 14.78
N THR A 216 5.16 11.32 14.64
CA THR A 216 4.23 11.77 15.69
C THR A 216 2.80 11.62 15.17
N TYR A 217 1.87 11.23 16.03
CA TYR A 217 0.45 11.18 15.66
C TYR A 217 -0.26 12.47 16.05
N ASP A 218 -0.83 13.16 15.05
CA ASP A 218 -1.74 14.28 15.28
C ASP A 218 -3.18 13.77 15.31
N ALA A 219 -3.75 13.70 16.51
CA ALA A 219 -5.13 13.27 16.72
C ALA A 219 -6.18 14.29 16.24
N ALA A 220 -5.83 15.58 16.14
CA ALA A 220 -6.75 16.62 15.68
C ALA A 220 -6.96 16.55 14.17
N GLN A 221 -5.88 16.26 13.43
CA GLN A 221 -5.91 16.10 11.98
C GLN A 221 -6.03 14.64 11.52
N ASN A 222 -5.93 13.68 12.44
CA ASN A 222 -5.98 12.24 12.20
C ASN A 222 -4.93 11.76 11.18
N LEU A 223 -3.69 12.24 11.37
CA LEU A 223 -2.56 11.94 10.49
C LEU A 223 -1.29 11.66 11.30
N PHE A 224 -0.36 10.95 10.69
CA PHE A 224 0.99 10.76 11.18
C PHE A 224 1.91 11.75 10.46
N LEU A 225 2.71 12.46 11.26
CA LEU A 225 3.74 13.39 10.82
C LEU A 225 5.07 12.66 10.81
N VAL A 226 5.49 12.19 9.65
CA VAL A 226 6.65 11.30 9.50
C VAL A 226 7.91 12.09 9.18
N THR A 227 8.90 12.01 10.05
CA THR A 227 10.22 12.61 9.84
C THR A 227 11.01 11.75 8.85
N PRO A 228 11.53 12.31 7.74
CA PRO A 228 12.33 11.57 6.78
C PRO A 228 13.59 11.02 7.46
N LEU A 229 13.84 9.72 7.29
CA LEU A 229 15.07 9.07 7.72
C LEU A 229 15.92 8.69 6.51
N PRO A 230 17.26 8.71 6.62
CA PRO A 230 18.12 8.21 5.56
C PRO A 230 17.92 6.70 5.38
N ASN A 231 18.14 6.21 4.15
CA ASN A 231 18.05 4.79 3.79
C ASN A 231 19.03 3.89 4.58
N SER A 232 20.00 4.45 5.29
CA SER A 232 20.92 3.71 6.15
C SER A 232 20.42 3.48 7.58
N ALA A 233 19.27 4.05 7.97
CA ALA A 233 18.78 4.00 9.35
C ALA A 233 18.07 2.69 9.73
N GLY A 234 17.80 1.80 8.78
CA GLY A 234 17.16 0.51 9.02
C GLY A 234 17.87 -0.64 8.32
N TYR A 235 17.20 -1.80 8.33
CA TYR A 235 17.64 -3.01 7.63
C TYR A 235 16.94 -3.16 6.28
N THR A 236 17.62 -3.82 5.35
CA THR A 236 17.05 -4.34 4.10
C THR A 236 16.88 -5.85 4.22
N ALA A 237 15.75 -6.35 3.72
CA ALA A 237 15.46 -7.77 3.67
C ALA A 237 16.31 -8.49 2.63
N LYS A 238 16.81 -9.68 2.97
CA LYS A 238 17.43 -10.62 2.04
C LYS A 238 16.84 -12.00 2.27
N VAL A 239 15.83 -12.36 1.47
CA VAL A 239 15.20 -13.69 1.57
C VAL A 239 16.18 -14.74 1.10
N GLU A 240 16.52 -15.71 1.95
CA GLU A 240 17.46 -16.80 1.62
C GLU A 240 16.72 -18.08 1.29
N THR A 241 15.69 -18.43 2.05
CA THR A 241 14.90 -19.64 1.83
C THR A 241 13.40 -19.36 1.94
N VAL A 242 12.64 -20.12 1.16
CA VAL A 242 11.17 -20.11 1.16
C VAL A 242 10.71 -21.55 1.30
N GLU A 243 10.03 -21.86 2.40
CA GLU A 243 9.41 -23.15 2.64
C GLU A 243 7.90 -23.01 2.62
N THR A 244 7.23 -23.72 1.72
CA THR A 244 5.76 -23.75 1.68
C THR A 244 5.24 -25.07 2.23
N ASN A 245 4.36 -25.01 3.22
CA ASN A 245 3.64 -26.17 3.74
C ASN A 245 2.14 -25.88 3.74
N GLY A 246 1.44 -26.34 2.71
CA GLY A 246 0.02 -26.08 2.51
C GLY A 246 -0.25 -24.59 2.31
N LYS A 247 -0.92 -23.96 3.29
CA LYS A 247 -1.27 -22.52 3.28
C LYS A 247 -0.32 -21.64 4.09
N THR A 248 0.75 -22.23 4.61
CA THR A 248 1.73 -21.55 5.44
C THR A 248 3.03 -21.45 4.67
N ILE A 249 3.58 -20.25 4.58
CA ILE A 249 4.87 -19.98 3.95
C ILE A 249 5.82 -19.52 5.05
N ARG A 250 6.99 -20.15 5.17
CA ARG A 250 8.07 -19.71 6.06
C ARG A 250 9.19 -19.13 5.23
N LEU A 251 9.64 -17.94 5.61
CA LEU A 251 10.77 -17.26 4.99
C LEU A 251 11.91 -17.17 5.98
N LYS A 252 13.10 -17.61 5.59
CA LYS A 252 14.35 -17.26 6.29
C LYS A 252 14.90 -15.99 5.65
N VAL A 253 15.03 -14.94 6.45
CA VAL A 253 15.39 -13.60 5.97
C VAL A 253 16.61 -13.11 6.72
N GLY A 254 17.64 -12.74 5.97
CA GLY A 254 18.80 -12.02 6.48
C GLY A 254 18.48 -10.53 6.55
N CYS A 255 18.71 -9.91 7.70
CA CYS A 255 18.59 -8.46 7.89
C CYS A 255 19.96 -7.83 7.65
N VAL A 256 20.12 -7.10 6.55
CA VAL A 256 21.37 -6.41 6.19
C VAL A 256 21.25 -4.95 6.60
N SER A 257 22.09 -4.45 7.50
CA SER A 257 22.03 -3.03 7.84
C SER A 257 22.53 -2.18 6.67
N GLY A 258 22.03 -0.95 6.58
CA GLY A 258 22.52 0.00 5.58
C GLY A 258 24.02 0.33 5.68
N VAL A 259 24.70 -0.11 6.73
CA VAL A 259 26.15 0.07 6.93
C VAL A 259 26.98 -1.16 6.57
N SER A 260 26.44 -2.39 6.63
CA SER A 260 27.19 -3.63 6.39
C SER A 260 27.17 -4.14 4.94
N GLN A 261 26.32 -3.55 4.07
CA GLN A 261 26.18 -3.68 2.60
C GLN A 261 26.16 -5.08 1.94
N HIS A 262 26.69 -6.14 2.55
CA HIS A 262 26.89 -7.44 1.89
C HIS A 262 26.48 -8.65 2.73
N GLU A 263 26.66 -8.61 4.06
CA GLU A 263 26.34 -9.74 4.94
C GLU A 263 25.20 -9.40 5.91
N PRO A 264 24.25 -10.32 6.14
CA PRO A 264 23.23 -10.14 7.16
C PRO A 264 23.84 -10.04 8.55
N ASP A 265 23.44 -9.02 9.31
CA ASP A 265 23.87 -8.86 10.70
C ASP A 265 23.13 -9.83 11.62
N LYS A 266 21.92 -10.25 11.20
CA LYS A 266 21.10 -11.24 11.89
C LYS A 266 20.13 -11.92 10.93
N TRP A 267 19.54 -13.01 11.43
CA TRP A 267 18.60 -13.84 10.70
C TRP A 267 17.27 -13.92 11.45
N MET A 268 16.18 -13.79 10.70
CA MET A 268 14.80 -13.83 11.20
C MET A 268 13.99 -14.81 10.37
N GLU A 269 13.03 -15.48 11.00
CA GLU A 269 12.02 -16.31 10.35
C GLU A 269 10.69 -15.57 10.34
N TYR A 270 10.08 -15.45 9.16
CA TYR A 270 8.75 -14.88 8.99
C TYR A 270 7.78 -15.98 8.57
N THR A 271 6.68 -16.14 9.29
CA THR A 271 5.60 -17.05 8.88
C THR A 271 4.48 -16.25 8.26
N LEU A 272 4.19 -16.51 6.99
CA LEU A 272 3.12 -15.89 6.24
C LEU A 272 1.90 -16.80 6.13
N GLN A 273 0.73 -16.17 6.12
CA GLN A 273 -0.55 -16.82 5.90
C GLN A 273 -1.35 -16.09 4.82
N GLU A 274 -2.28 -16.82 4.21
CA GLU A 274 -3.17 -16.29 3.19
C GLU A 274 -4.57 -16.05 3.77
N THR A 275 -5.15 -14.89 3.46
CA THR A 275 -6.52 -14.56 3.82
C THR A 275 -7.49 -15.40 2.97
N PRO A 276 -8.34 -16.26 3.56
CA PRO A 276 -9.16 -17.23 2.80
C PRO A 276 -10.14 -16.62 1.79
N LYS A 277 -10.49 -15.33 1.95
CA LYS A 277 -11.47 -14.63 1.10
C LYS A 277 -10.84 -13.87 -0.05
N THR A 278 -9.63 -13.36 0.12
CA THR A 278 -8.99 -12.40 -0.80
C THR A 278 -7.70 -12.93 -1.41
N GLY A 279 -7.17 -14.03 -0.90
CA GLY A 279 -5.87 -14.55 -1.29
C GLY A 279 -4.69 -13.67 -0.86
N GLN A 280 -4.94 -12.66 -0.03
CA GLN A 280 -3.91 -11.74 0.43
C GLN A 280 -2.99 -12.43 1.43
N VAL A 281 -1.69 -12.38 1.14
CA VAL A 281 -0.64 -12.85 2.05
C VAL A 281 -0.32 -11.78 3.10
N TYR A 282 -0.13 -12.20 4.34
CA TYR A 282 0.26 -11.35 5.46
C TYR A 282 1.18 -12.10 6.44
N ILE A 283 1.94 -11.35 7.24
CA ILE A 283 2.83 -11.85 8.28
C ILE A 283 2.02 -12.22 9.52
N SER A 284 2.05 -13.49 9.87
CA SER A 284 1.35 -14.04 11.04
C SER A 284 2.25 -14.19 12.26
N SER A 285 3.56 -14.40 12.06
CA SER A 285 4.54 -14.47 13.14
C SER A 285 5.93 -14.03 12.65
N VAL A 286 6.76 -13.58 13.60
CA VAL A 286 8.15 -13.18 13.42
C VAL A 286 8.98 -13.82 14.52
N ARG A 287 10.04 -14.54 14.17
CA ARG A 287 10.93 -15.22 15.12
C ARG A 287 12.39 -14.91 14.84
N ALA A 288 13.21 -14.88 15.88
CA ALA A 288 14.65 -14.97 15.70
C ALA A 288 15.01 -16.35 15.14
N TRP A 289 15.84 -16.39 14.09
CA TRP A 289 16.31 -17.66 13.55
C TRP A 289 17.20 -18.37 14.57
N LYS A 290 16.92 -19.65 14.81
CA LYS A 290 17.79 -20.56 15.54
C LYS A 290 18.22 -21.64 14.58
N GLU A 291 19.53 -21.89 14.51
CA GLU A 291 20.05 -22.98 13.71
C GLU A 291 19.43 -24.31 14.19
N PRO A 292 18.92 -25.15 13.28
CA PRO A 292 18.35 -26.44 13.67
C PRO A 292 19.43 -27.28 14.34
N ALA A 293 19.12 -27.79 15.54
CA ALA A 293 20.00 -28.63 16.35
C ALA A 293 20.18 -30.03 15.77
#